data_AF-A0A957TE68-F1
#
_entry.id   AF-A0A957TE68-F1
#
_cell.length_a   1.000
_cell.length_b   1.000
_cell.length_c   1.000
_cell.angle_alpha   90.00
_cell.angle_beta   90.00
_cell.angle_gamma   90.00
#
_symmetry.space_group_name_H-M   'P 1'
#
loop_
_entity.id
_entity.type
_entity.pdbx_description
1 polymer ?
#
loop_
_entity_poly.entity_id
_entity_poly.type
_entity_poly.pdbx_seq_one_letter_code
_entity_poly.pdbx_strand_id
1 'polypeptide(L)'
;MDFAKLLKSVEDAVYEVMVWLLLLPKTLIRVTFRPKWAMKYIDEEWAKKPDERFDEYLSPVMLWLLSAVFPLTTIFILAGPDIASTDDFLKALSSQIYQVTFYMMLI
;
A
#
# COMPACT_ATOMS: atom_id res chain seq x y z
N MET A 1 4.27 -14.57 -28.81
CA MET A 1 3.57 -14.53 -27.52
C MET A 1 2.23 -13.87 -27.76
N ASP A 2 1.15 -14.60 -27.50
CA ASP A 2 -0.20 -14.29 -27.98
C ASP A 2 -0.83 -13.10 -27.25
N PHE A 3 -1.35 -12.15 -28.02
CA PHE A 3 -2.20 -11.05 -27.56
C PHE A 3 -3.33 -11.53 -26.63
N ALA A 4 -3.84 -12.75 -26.85
CA ALA A 4 -4.83 -13.39 -25.98
C ALA A 4 -4.33 -13.63 -24.54
N LYS A 5 -3.06 -13.97 -24.34
CA LYS A 5 -2.47 -14.13 -22.99
C LYS A 5 -2.33 -12.78 -22.28
N LEU A 6 -2.00 -11.73 -23.04
CA LEU A 6 -1.90 -10.38 -22.50
C LEU A 6 -3.28 -9.87 -22.04
N LEU A 7 -4.32 -10.08 -22.85
CA LEU A 7 -5.69 -9.72 -22.47
C LEU A 7 -6.13 -10.42 -21.17
N LYS A 8 -5.84 -11.72 -21.04
CA LYS A 8 -6.12 -12.47 -19.81
C LYS A 8 -5.34 -11.92 -18.60
N SER A 9 -4.06 -11.59 -18.76
CA SER A 9 -3.29 -11.00 -17.65
C SER A 9 -3.82 -9.63 -17.20
N VAL A 10 -4.39 -8.84 -18.12
CA VAL A 10 -5.02 -7.56 -17.78
C VAL A 10 -6.32 -7.80 -17.02
N GLU A 11 -7.12 -8.78 -17.42
CA GLU A 11 -8.33 -9.19 -16.70
C GLU A 11 -8.01 -9.64 -15.27
N ASP A 12 -7.02 -10.52 -15.12
CA ASP A 12 -6.55 -11.00 -13.81
C ASP A 12 -6.07 -9.84 -12.93
N ALA A 13 -5.31 -8.89 -13.50
CA ALA A 13 -4.83 -7.72 -12.79
C ALA A 13 -5.97 -6.77 -12.37
N VAL A 14 -6.97 -6.55 -13.23
CA VAL A 14 -8.14 -5.72 -12.89
C VAL A 14 -8.93 -6.36 -11.76
N TYR A 15 -9.15 -7.68 -11.82
CA TYR A 15 -9.80 -8.41 -10.74
C TYR A 15 -9.05 -8.25 -9.42
N GLU A 16 -7.73 -8.40 -9.45
CA GLU A 16 -6.89 -8.26 -8.27
C GLU A 16 -6.94 -6.85 -7.68
N VAL A 17 -6.89 -5.81 -8.50
CA VAL A 17 -7.07 -4.41 -8.06
C VAL A 17 -8.45 -4.20 -7.43
N MET A 18 -9.52 -4.76 -8.02
CA MET A 18 -10.86 -4.66 -7.43
C MET A 18 -10.91 -5.32 -6.05
N VAL A 19 -10.29 -6.49 -5.87
CA VAL A 19 -10.18 -7.16 -4.58
C VAL A 19 -9.41 -6.28 -3.59
N TRP A 20 -8.27 -5.69 -3.99
CA TRP A 20 -7.51 -4.80 -3.13
C TRP A 20 -8.29 -3.57 -2.69
N LEU A 21 -9.13 -2.99 -3.54
CA LEU A 21 -10.01 -1.86 -3.16
C LEU A 21 -11.00 -2.24 -2.05
N LEU A 22 -11.44 -3.49 -1.99
CA LEU A 22 -12.30 -3.99 -0.91
C LEU A 22 -11.49 -4.37 0.33
N LEU A 23 -10.33 -5.00 0.16
CA LEU A 23 -9.49 -5.47 1.26
C LEU A 23 -8.75 -4.33 1.97
N LEU A 24 -8.32 -3.30 1.26
CA LEU A 24 -7.56 -2.18 1.82
C LEU A 24 -8.28 -1.48 2.99
N PRO A 25 -9.53 -0.99 2.85
CA PRO A 25 -10.23 -0.37 3.97
C PRO A 25 -10.51 -1.37 5.11
N LYS A 26 -10.86 -2.62 4.76
CA LYS A 26 -11.12 -3.70 5.74
C LYS A 26 -9.89 -3.98 6.59
N THR A 27 -8.72 -4.14 5.96
CA THR A 27 -7.45 -4.41 6.64
C THR A 27 -6.99 -3.21 7.45
N LEU A 28 -7.02 -1.99 6.88
CA LEU A 28 -6.60 -0.77 7.58
C LEU A 28 -7.38 -0.57 8.88
N ILE A 29 -8.72 -0.59 8.81
CA ILE A 29 -9.57 -0.42 9.99
C ILE A 29 -9.23 -1.49 11.04
N ARG A 30 -9.10 -2.75 10.63
CA ARG A 30 -8.84 -3.84 11.57
C ARG A 30 -7.47 -3.71 12.25
N VAL A 31 -6.41 -3.42 11.50
CA VAL A 31 -5.06 -3.27 12.04
C VAL A 31 -4.97 -2.05 12.95
N THR A 32 -5.57 -0.93 12.57
CA THR A 32 -5.58 0.31 13.36
C THR A 32 -6.28 0.12 14.70
N PHE A 33 -7.44 -0.51 14.75
CA PHE A 33 -8.19 -0.70 16.00
C PHE A 33 -7.79 -1.95 16.79
N ARG A 34 -7.13 -2.94 16.15
CA ARG A 34 -6.74 -4.21 16.78
C ARG A 34 -5.34 -4.65 16.36
N PRO A 35 -4.28 -3.91 16.74
CA PRO A 35 -2.90 -4.22 16.33
C PRO A 35 -2.42 -5.61 16.79
N LYS A 36 -2.85 -6.07 17.98
CA LYS A 36 -2.51 -7.42 18.49
C LYS A 36 -3.10 -8.55 17.62
N TRP A 37 -4.24 -8.30 16.98
CA TRP A 37 -4.84 -9.28 16.06
C TRP A 37 -3.97 -9.43 14.81
N ALA A 38 -3.35 -8.35 14.32
CA ALA A 38 -2.53 -8.37 13.11
C ALA A 38 -1.33 -9.32 13.24
N MET A 39 -0.64 -9.30 14.40
CA MET A 39 0.48 -10.21 14.67
C MET A 39 0.04 -11.67 14.57
N LYS A 40 -1.07 -12.02 15.24
CA LYS A 40 -1.61 -13.38 15.22
C LYS A 40 -2.09 -13.80 13.81
N TYR A 41 -2.77 -12.90 13.11
CA TYR A 41 -3.23 -13.12 11.75
C TYR A 41 -2.05 -13.44 10.81
N ILE A 42 -0.97 -12.67 10.89
CA ILE A 42 0.23 -12.88 10.07
C ILE A 42 0.83 -14.27 10.35
N ASP A 43 0.99 -14.64 11.62
CA ASP A 43 1.52 -15.97 12.00
C ASP A 43 0.64 -17.12 11.44
N GLU A 44 -0.69 -16.97 11.52
CA GLU A 44 -1.64 -17.94 10.98
C GLU A 44 -1.54 -18.04 9.44
N GLU A 45 -1.43 -16.92 8.73
CA GLU A 45 -1.28 -16.90 7.26
C GLU A 45 0.05 -17.51 6.80
N TRP A 46 1.16 -17.28 7.52
CA TRP A 46 2.44 -17.90 7.18
C TRP A 46 2.47 -19.42 7.40
N ALA A 47 1.60 -19.94 8.27
CA ALA A 47 1.42 -21.37 8.46
C ALA A 47 0.64 -22.05 7.32
N LYS A 48 -0.12 -21.29 6.51
CA LYS A 48 -0.84 -21.82 5.34
C LYS A 48 0.10 -22.08 4.16
N LYS A 49 -0.40 -22.84 3.18
CA LYS A 49 0.29 -23.02 1.89
C LYS A 49 0.40 -21.68 1.16
N PRO A 50 1.46 -21.46 0.36
CA PRO A 50 1.70 -20.17 -0.31
C PRO A 50 0.53 -19.63 -1.15
N ASP A 51 -0.26 -20.50 -1.76
CA ASP A 51 -1.41 -20.19 -2.61
C ASP A 51 -2.70 -19.88 -1.83
N GLU A 52 -2.72 -20.12 -0.51
CA GLU A 52 -3.87 -19.91 0.38
C GLU A 52 -3.63 -18.73 1.36
N ARG A 53 -2.54 -17.97 1.15
CA ARG A 53 -2.15 -16.88 2.07
C ARG A 53 -2.80 -15.56 1.68
N PHE A 54 -3.25 -14.83 2.70
CA PHE A 54 -3.74 -13.46 2.58
C PHE A 54 -4.99 -13.27 1.72
N ASP A 55 -5.84 -14.31 1.63
CA ASP A 55 -7.11 -14.25 0.91
C ASP A 55 -8.16 -13.38 1.62
N GLU A 56 -8.08 -13.27 2.96
CA GLU A 56 -9.08 -12.56 3.75
C GLU A 56 -8.73 -11.10 4.04
N TYR A 57 -7.44 -10.77 4.08
CA TYR A 57 -6.92 -9.43 4.34
C TYR A 57 -5.61 -9.27 3.57
N LEU A 58 -5.31 -8.03 3.17
CA LEU A 58 -4.02 -7.71 2.54
C LEU A 58 -2.82 -8.23 3.34
N SER A 59 -1.83 -8.75 2.61
CA SER A 59 -0.53 -9.06 3.17
C SER A 59 0.12 -7.80 3.77
N PRO A 60 1.02 -7.95 4.76
CA PRO A 60 1.70 -6.80 5.37
C PRO A 60 2.41 -5.91 4.36
N VAL A 61 3.04 -6.52 3.35
CA VAL A 61 3.72 -5.81 2.27
C VAL A 61 2.71 -5.04 1.42
N MET A 62 1.60 -5.67 1.02
CA MET A 62 0.61 -5.02 0.18
C MET A 62 -0.09 -3.87 0.89
N LEU A 63 -0.39 -4.03 2.19
CA LEU A 63 -0.92 -2.97 3.04
C LEU A 63 0.02 -1.77 3.06
N TRP A 64 1.31 -1.99 3.26
CA TRP A 64 2.31 -0.90 3.30
C TRP A 64 2.45 -0.20 1.94
N LEU A 65 2.48 -0.97 0.85
CA LEU A 65 2.55 -0.41 -0.50
C LEU A 65 1.35 0.48 -0.81
N LEU A 66 0.13 0.01 -0.54
CA LEU A 66 -1.09 0.75 -0.88
C LEU A 66 -1.38 1.93 0.06
N SER A 67 -1.05 1.82 1.34
CA SER A 67 -1.40 2.84 2.34
C SER A 67 -0.32 3.90 2.58
N ALA A 68 0.95 3.59 2.33
CA ALA A 68 2.06 4.50 2.60
C ALA A 68 2.85 4.82 1.32
N VAL A 69 3.40 3.80 0.65
CA VAL A 69 4.32 4.03 -0.48
C VAL A 69 3.61 4.69 -1.65
N PHE A 70 2.47 4.15 -2.08
CA PHE A 70 1.76 4.65 -3.24
C PHE A 70 1.26 6.09 -3.04
N PRO A 71 0.59 6.46 -1.94
CA PRO A 71 0.22 7.85 -1.69
C PRO A 71 1.43 8.79 -1.60
N LEU A 72 2.48 8.39 -0.88
CA LEU A 72 3.68 9.23 -0.72
C LEU A 72 4.37 9.48 -2.06
N THR A 73 4.56 8.43 -2.87
CA THR A 73 5.21 8.54 -4.18
C THR A 73 4.37 9.32 -5.19
N THR A 74 3.05 9.16 -5.19
CA THR A 74 2.15 9.94 -6.06
C THR A 74 2.17 11.43 -5.71
N ILE A 75 2.08 11.77 -4.42
CA ILE A 75 2.20 13.16 -3.95
C ILE A 75 3.58 13.73 -4.30
N PHE A 76 4.64 12.95 -4.09
CA PHE A 76 6.01 13.35 -4.40
C PHE A 76 6.20 13.66 -5.88
N ILE A 77 5.72 12.80 -6.78
CA ILE A 77 5.80 13.01 -8.23
C ILE A 77 4.97 14.23 -8.64
N LEU A 78 3.73 14.36 -8.13
CA LEU A 78 2.84 15.47 -8.48
C LEU A 78 3.34 16.82 -7.97
N ALA A 79 4.04 16.85 -6.83
CA ALA A 79 4.65 18.06 -6.30
C ALA A 79 5.81 18.58 -7.16
N GLY A 80 6.37 17.74 -8.05
CA GLY A 80 7.46 18.08 -8.96
C GLY A 80 8.67 18.73 -8.27
N PRO A 81 9.17 18.19 -7.14
CA PRO A 81 10.32 18.78 -6.46
C PRO A 81 11.55 18.77 -7.37
N ASP A 82 12.27 19.89 -7.40
CA ASP A 82 13.55 20.00 -8.11
C ASP A 82 14.62 19.28 -7.28
N ILE A 83 14.98 18.07 -7.69
CA ILE A 83 15.92 17.21 -6.97
C ILE A 83 17.22 17.19 -7.75
N ALA A 84 18.15 18.07 -7.38
CA ALA A 84 19.50 18.09 -7.92
C ALA A 84 20.48 17.25 -7.07
N SER A 85 20.15 17.03 -5.79
CA SER A 85 21.04 16.34 -4.84
C SER A 85 20.28 15.50 -3.81
N THR A 86 21.01 14.64 -3.10
CA THR A 86 20.49 13.84 -1.98
C THR A 86 19.94 14.72 -0.85
N ASP A 87 20.54 15.88 -0.61
CA ASP A 87 20.07 16.82 0.42
C ASP A 87 18.73 17.46 0.02
N ASP A 88 18.54 17.76 -1.26
CA ASP A 88 17.28 18.27 -1.79
C ASP A 88 16.18 17.22 -1.71
N PHE A 89 16.51 15.95 -2.00
CA PHE A 89 15.60 14.83 -1.81
C PHE A 89 15.15 14.69 -0.35
N LEU A 90 16.10 14.69 0.60
CA LEU A 90 15.78 14.56 2.03
C LEU A 90 14.96 15.74 2.56
N LYS A 91 15.23 16.96 2.09
CA LYS A 91 14.43 18.16 2.40
C LYS A 91 13.01 18.06 1.82
N ALA A 92 12.88 17.67 0.55
CA ALA A 92 11.59 17.48 -0.10
C ALA A 92 10.75 16.42 0.64
N LEU A 93 11.36 15.27 0.95
CA LEU A 93 10.72 14.17 1.65
C LEU A 93 10.27 14.57 3.06
N SER A 94 11.17 15.18 3.85
CA SER A 94 10.85 15.60 5.22
C SER A 94 9.78 16.67 5.25
N SER A 95 9.84 17.68 4.37
CA SER A 95 8.84 18.76 4.32
C SER A 95 7.43 18.24 4.02
N GLN A 96 7.29 17.26 3.11
CA GLN A 96 6.00 16.64 2.81
C GLN A 96 5.46 15.84 3.99
N ILE A 97 6.31 15.07 4.68
CA ILE A 97 5.91 14.32 5.88
C ILE A 97 5.38 15.28 6.97
N TYR A 98 6.06 16.41 7.19
CA TYR A 98 5.60 17.42 8.15
C TYR A 98 4.27 18.07 7.75
N GLN A 99 4.08 18.40 6.47
CA GLN A 99 2.81 18.98 6.02
C GLN A 99 1.64 18.01 6.23
N VAL A 100 1.78 16.75 5.81
CA VAL A 100 0.72 15.73 5.99
C VAL A 100 0.38 15.55 7.47
N THR A 101 1.39 15.47 8.33
CA THR A 101 1.20 15.33 9.78
C THR A 101 0.51 16.56 10.38
N PHE A 102 0.91 17.76 9.94
CA PHE A 102 0.31 19.02 10.39
C PHE A 102 -1.16 19.15 9.96
N TYR A 103 -1.50 18.76 8.72
CA TYR A 103 -2.90 18.72 8.25
C TYR A 103 -3.74 17.73 9.06
N MET A 104 -3.19 16.57 9.44
CA MET A 104 -3.90 15.59 10.28
C MET A 104 -4.14 16.07 11.72
N MET A 105 -3.37 17.02 12.24
CA MET A 105 -3.56 17.58 13.58
C MET A 105 -4.61 18.71 13.63
N LEU A 106 -4.95 19.28 12.48
CA LEU A 106 -5.92 20.40 12.36
C LEU A 106 -7.36 19.93 12.11
N ILE A 107 -7.57 18.63 11.93
CA ILE A 107 -8.88 17.98 11.76
C ILE A 107 -9.21 17.21 13.05
#